data_AF-A0A257YMS0-F1
#
_entry.id   AF-A0A257YMS0-F1
#
_cell.length_a   1.000
_cell.length_b   1.000
_cell.length_c   1.000
_cell.angle_alpha   90.00
_cell.angle_beta   90.00
_cell.angle_gamma   90.00
#
_symmetry.space_group_name_H-M   'P 1'
#
loop_
_entity.id
_entity.type
_entity.pdbx_description
1 polymer ?
#
loop_
_entity_poly.entity_id
_entity_poly.type
_entity_poly.pdbx_seq_one_letter_code
_entity_poly.pdbx_strand_id
1 'polypeptide(L)'
;MNLAFGGLKPSVEEQTARARRFTLKNAKFLQSQGVPVNAATLYAAHFFGTGTVAKILKAENGHPADVLAGKAATNANPSILRGKSVGEFKAWLASKTGVRP
;
A
#
# COMPACT_ATOMS: atom_id res chain seq x y z
N MET A 1 -26.84 -3.09 14.12
CA MET A 1 -25.57 -2.91 13.37
C MET A 1 -25.29 -1.41 13.28
N ASN A 2 -24.12 -0.95 13.71
CA ASN A 2 -23.68 0.40 13.38
C ASN A 2 -23.12 0.37 11.96
N LEU A 3 -23.84 1.00 11.02
CA LEU A 3 -23.34 1.17 9.66
C LEU A 3 -22.11 2.10 9.69
N ALA A 4 -21.09 1.77 8.89
CA ALA A 4 -19.95 2.66 8.70
C ALA A 4 -20.46 4.05 8.28
N PHE A 5 -19.92 5.11 8.90
CA PHE A 5 -20.29 6.50 8.64
C PHE A 5 -21.82 6.76 8.74
N GLY A 6 -22.53 6.07 9.64
CA GLY A 6 -23.97 6.28 9.82
C GLY A 6 -24.83 5.85 8.62
N GLY A 7 -24.28 5.04 7.71
CA GLY A 7 -24.99 4.59 6.50
C GLY A 7 -24.85 5.52 5.29
N LEU A 8 -23.98 6.54 5.36
CA LEU A 8 -23.69 7.40 4.22
C LEU A 8 -23.17 6.56 3.04
N LYS A 9 -23.86 6.67 1.89
CA LYS A 9 -23.49 6.01 0.65
C LYS A 9 -23.39 7.06 -0.48
N PRO A 10 -22.19 7.66 -0.67
CA PRO A 10 -21.95 8.60 -1.76
C PRO A 10 -22.27 8.01 -3.14
N SER A 11 -22.53 8.86 -4.13
CA SER A 11 -22.73 8.40 -5.51
C SER A 11 -21.46 7.70 -6.05
N VAL A 12 -21.62 6.86 -7.08
CA VAL A 12 -20.46 6.19 -7.74
C VAL A 12 -19.46 7.22 -8.26
N GLU A 13 -19.97 8.34 -8.79
CA GLU A 13 -19.15 9.46 -9.24
C GLU A 13 -18.33 10.05 -8.09
N GLU A 14 -18.97 10.32 -6.95
CA GLU A 14 -18.28 10.87 -5.78
C GLU A 14 -17.25 9.89 -5.22
N GLN A 15 -17.58 8.60 -5.13
CA GLN A 15 -16.63 7.55 -4.72
C GLN A 15 -15.41 7.50 -5.66
N THR A 16 -15.65 7.59 -6.97
CA THR A 16 -14.60 7.60 -7.98
C THR A 16 -13.71 8.84 -7.86
N ALA A 17 -14.30 10.03 -7.68
CA ALA A 17 -13.57 11.27 -7.48
C ALA A 17 -12.71 11.23 -6.21
N ARG A 18 -13.24 10.66 -5.11
CA ARG A 18 -12.50 10.46 -3.86
C ARG A 18 -11.34 9.48 -4.03
N ALA A 19 -11.55 8.36 -4.71
CA ALA A 19 -10.50 7.39 -5.01
C ALA A 19 -9.37 8.02 -5.86
N ARG A 20 -9.71 8.76 -6.92
CA ARG A 20 -8.73 9.50 -7.74
C ARG A 20 -7.91 10.48 -6.89
N ARG A 21 -8.58 11.29 -6.06
CA ARG A 21 -7.90 12.24 -5.18
C ARG A 21 -6.98 11.55 -4.17
N PHE A 22 -7.39 10.41 -3.62
CA PHE A 22 -6.56 9.64 -2.70
C PHE A 22 -5.33 9.07 -3.41
N THR A 23 -5.50 8.50 -4.61
CA THR A 23 -4.38 8.01 -5.43
C THR A 23 -3.38 9.13 -5.75
N LEU A 24 -3.85 10.34 -6.09
CA LEU A 24 -2.96 11.49 -6.34
C LEU A 24 -2.16 11.91 -5.10
N LYS A 25 -2.78 11.87 -3.90
CA LYS A 25 -2.06 12.13 -2.65
C LYS A 25 -0.97 11.09 -2.40
N ASN A 26 -1.28 9.82 -2.68
CA ASN A 26 -0.30 8.73 -2.54
C ASN A 26 0.86 8.90 -3.53
N ALA A 27 0.56 9.20 -4.79
CA ALA A 27 1.57 9.48 -5.83
C ALA A 27 2.52 10.60 -5.40
N LYS A 28 1.97 11.74 -4.93
CA LYS A 28 2.76 12.89 -4.47
C LYS A 28 3.67 12.52 -3.30
N PHE A 29 3.18 11.76 -2.33
CA PHE A 29 3.99 11.32 -1.21
C PHE A 29 5.13 10.39 -1.67
N LEU A 30 4.82 9.36 -2.47
CA LEU A 30 5.82 8.42 -2.98
C LEU A 30 6.91 9.13 -3.76
N GLN A 31 6.53 10.04 -4.65
CA GLN A 31 7.48 10.88 -5.41
C GLN A 31 8.38 11.69 -4.47
N SER A 32 7.83 12.30 -3.41
CA SER A 32 8.64 13.04 -2.42
C SER A 32 9.62 12.16 -1.64
N GLN A 33 9.40 10.85 -1.61
CA GLN A 33 10.28 9.87 -0.96
C GLN A 33 11.29 9.23 -1.93
N GLY A 34 11.30 9.64 -3.21
CA GLY A 34 12.12 9.03 -4.24
C GLY A 34 11.66 7.62 -4.65
N VAL A 35 10.42 7.25 -4.31
CA VAL A 35 9.85 5.95 -4.71
C VAL A 35 9.20 6.09 -6.09
N PRO A 36 9.50 5.21 -7.06
CA PRO A 36 8.86 5.23 -8.37
C PRO A 36 7.33 5.21 -8.27
N VAL A 37 6.65 6.02 -9.07
CA VAL A 37 5.18 6.03 -9.13
C VAL A 37 4.73 5.13 -10.27
N ASN A 38 4.21 3.95 -9.94
CA ASN A 38 3.65 2.99 -10.88
C ASN A 38 2.47 2.22 -10.25
N ALA A 39 1.87 1.29 -10.98
CA ALA A 39 0.70 0.56 -10.49
C ALA A 39 0.99 -0.24 -9.19
N ALA A 40 2.17 -0.85 -9.06
CA ALA A 40 2.58 -1.59 -7.87
C ALA A 40 2.73 -0.69 -6.65
N THR A 41 3.43 0.44 -6.78
CA THR A 41 3.68 1.34 -5.64
C THR A 41 2.42 2.09 -5.22
N LEU A 42 1.55 2.46 -6.17
CA LEU A 42 0.24 3.06 -5.88
C LEU A 42 -0.70 2.07 -5.21
N TYR A 43 -0.75 0.81 -5.68
CA TYR A 43 -1.54 -0.25 -5.05
C TYR A 43 -1.06 -0.51 -3.62
N ALA A 44 0.25 -0.65 -3.43
CA ALA A 44 0.84 -0.82 -2.11
C ALA A 44 0.47 0.33 -1.18
N ALA A 45 0.65 1.58 -1.63
CA ALA A 45 0.38 2.76 -0.82
C ALA A 45 -1.10 2.92 -0.47
N HIS A 46 -2.01 2.54 -1.38
CA HIS A 46 -3.44 2.49 -1.10
C HIS A 46 -3.76 1.47 0.00
N PHE A 47 -3.15 0.29 -0.06
CA PHE A 47 -3.48 -0.84 0.81
C PHE A 47 -2.80 -0.78 2.19
N PHE A 48 -1.51 -0.44 2.24
CA PHE A 48 -0.70 -0.42 3.47
C PHE A 48 -0.43 0.99 4.02
N GLY A 49 -0.81 2.04 3.29
CA GLY A 49 -0.45 3.42 3.60
C GLY A 49 0.94 3.80 3.07
N THR A 50 1.08 5.07 2.71
CA THR A 50 2.28 5.58 2.03
C THR A 50 3.55 5.52 2.87
N GLY A 51 3.46 5.83 4.18
CA GLY A 51 4.61 5.82 5.09
C GLY A 51 5.22 4.42 5.25
N THR A 52 4.36 3.41 5.47
CA THR A 52 4.76 2.00 5.56
C THR A 52 5.44 1.53 4.27
N VAL A 53 4.84 1.83 3.12
CA VAL A 53 5.35 1.40 1.82
C VAL A 53 6.66 2.07 1.47
N ALA A 54 6.80 3.37 1.74
CA ALA A 54 8.07 4.07 1.51
C ALA A 54 9.20 3.46 2.36
N LYS A 55 8.92 3.10 3.63
CA LYS A 55 9.88 2.42 4.50
C LYS A 55 10.31 1.05 3.96
N ILE A 56 9.36 0.25 3.48
CA ILE A 56 9.63 -1.10 2.95
C ILE A 56 10.41 -1.01 1.63
N LEU A 57 9.95 -0.19 0.68
CA LEU A 57 10.51 -0.18 -0.69
C LEU A 57 11.91 0.43 -0.77
N LYS A 58 12.27 1.30 0.18
CA LYS A 58 13.61 1.88 0.30
C LYS A 58 14.63 0.97 0.98
N ALA A 59 14.20 -0.13 1.59
CA ALA A 59 15.09 -1.09 2.22
C ALA A 59 15.61 -2.13 1.20
N GLU A 60 16.75 -2.74 1.52
CA GLU A 60 17.33 -3.80 0.71
C GLU A 60 16.43 -5.04 0.70
N ASN A 61 16.47 -5.79 -0.40
CA ASN A 61 15.54 -6.91 -0.64
C ASN A 61 15.59 -8.00 0.44
N GLY A 62 16.73 -8.19 1.12
CA GLY A 62 16.88 -9.16 2.20
C GLY A 62 16.33 -8.73 3.55
N HIS A 63 15.94 -7.46 3.73
CA HIS A 63 15.40 -7.00 5.02
C HIS A 63 14.03 -7.64 5.31
N PRO A 64 13.70 -7.88 6.59
CA PRO A 64 12.39 -8.39 7.00
C PRO A 64 11.29 -7.33 6.80
N ALA A 65 10.36 -7.60 5.89
CA ALA A 65 9.26 -6.70 5.55
C ALA A 65 8.23 -6.58 6.68
N ASP A 66 7.98 -7.64 7.46
CA ASP A 66 7.09 -7.59 8.63
C ASP A 66 7.61 -6.66 9.73
N VAL A 67 8.92 -6.64 9.97
CA VAL A 67 9.55 -5.72 10.93
C VAL A 67 9.41 -4.28 10.44
N LEU A 68 9.60 -4.05 9.14
CA LEU A 68 9.44 -2.72 8.56
C LEU A 68 7.98 -2.26 8.60
N ALA A 69 7.03 -3.15 8.28
CA ALA A 69 5.58 -2.89 8.29
C ALA A 69 5.01 -2.70 9.71
N GLY A 70 5.62 -3.35 10.69
CA GLY A 70 5.20 -3.32 12.08
C GLY A 70 4.08 -4.30 12.41
N LYS A 71 3.91 -4.56 13.71
CA LYS A 71 3.05 -5.63 14.24
C LYS A 71 1.59 -5.54 13.78
N ALA A 72 1.02 -4.33 13.72
CA ALA A 72 -0.37 -4.13 13.32
C ALA A 72 -0.61 -4.54 11.86
N ALA A 73 0.21 -4.02 10.93
CA ALA A 73 0.10 -4.35 9.52
C ALA A 73 0.34 -5.84 9.26
N THR A 74 1.35 -6.42 9.92
CA THR A 74 1.67 -7.85 9.81
C THR A 74 0.57 -8.75 10.36
N ASN A 75 -0.08 -8.36 11.46
CA ASN A 75 -1.19 -9.13 12.01
C ASN A 75 -2.44 -9.05 11.16
N ALA A 76 -2.70 -7.90 10.53
CA ALA A 76 -3.81 -7.73 9.59
C ALA A 76 -3.56 -8.47 8.26
N ASN A 77 -2.29 -8.62 7.86
CA ASN A 77 -1.90 -9.15 6.55
C ASN A 77 -0.82 -10.25 6.66
N PRO A 78 -1.08 -11.33 7.42
CA PRO A 78 -0.05 -12.28 7.79
C PRO A 78 0.52 -13.06 6.61
N SER A 79 -0.32 -13.42 5.63
CA SER A 79 0.11 -14.14 4.42
C SER A 79 0.99 -13.31 3.49
N ILE A 80 0.99 -11.98 3.65
CA ILE A 80 1.74 -11.03 2.81
C ILE A 80 3.05 -10.63 3.49
N LEU A 81 3.06 -10.51 4.82
CA LEU A 81 4.17 -9.90 5.55
C LEU A 81 4.91 -10.86 6.48
N ARG A 82 4.24 -11.80 7.17
CA ARG A 82 4.85 -12.56 8.27
C ARG A 82 5.99 -13.44 7.76
N GLY A 83 7.19 -13.20 8.29
CA GLY A 83 8.40 -13.89 7.87
C GLY A 83 8.82 -13.60 6.43
N LYS A 84 8.27 -12.55 5.80
CA LYS A 84 8.56 -12.17 4.42
C LYS A 84 9.65 -11.11 4.36
N SER A 85 10.52 -11.27 3.38
CA SER A 85 11.53 -10.27 3.01
C SER A 85 10.92 -9.15 2.17
N VAL A 86 11.63 -8.03 2.05
CA VAL A 86 11.28 -6.94 1.14
C VAL A 86 11.20 -7.44 -0.31
N GLY A 87 12.10 -8.34 -0.72
CA GLY A 87 12.08 -8.94 -2.05
C GLY A 87 10.80 -9.75 -2.32
N GLU A 88 10.38 -10.57 -1.37
CA GLU A 88 9.12 -11.33 -1.47
C GLU A 88 7.89 -10.40 -1.50
N PHE A 89 7.91 -9.32 -0.72
CA PHE A 89 6.86 -8.30 -0.78
C PHE A 89 6.79 -7.62 -2.16
N LYS A 90 7.92 -7.25 -2.75
CA LYS A 90 7.99 -6.68 -4.11
C LYS A 90 7.52 -7.67 -5.18
N ALA A 91 7.85 -8.96 -5.03
CA ALA A 91 7.39 -10.02 -5.93
C ALA A 91 5.88 -10.22 -5.84
N TRP A 92 5.31 -10.19 -4.62
CA TRP A 92 3.87 -10.21 -4.41
C TRP A 92 3.17 -9.00 -5.05
N LEU A 93 3.73 -7.79 -4.94
CA LEU A 93 3.19 -6.61 -5.63
C LEU A 93 3.17 -6.79 -7.15
N ALA A 94 4.25 -7.35 -7.71
CA ALA A 94 4.33 -7.66 -9.12
C ALA A 94 3.29 -8.71 -9.54
N SER A 95 3.05 -9.75 -8.74
CA SER A 95 2.02 -10.75 -9.03
C SER A 95 0.60 -10.17 -8.98
N LYS A 96 0.38 -9.06 -8.25
CA LYS A 96 -0.93 -8.39 -8.15
C LYS A 96 -1.18 -7.35 -9.23
N THR A 97 -0.12 -6.73 -9.75
CA THR A 97 -0.24 -5.54 -10.62
C THR A 97 0.39 -5.71 -12.00
N GLY A 98 1.15 -6.79 -12.21
CA GLY A 98 1.86 -7.05 -13.46
C GLY A 98 3.16 -6.25 -13.64
N VAL A 99 3.53 -5.38 -12.70
CA VAL A 99 4.74 -4.54 -12.76
C VAL A 99 5.53 -4.59 -11.45
N ARG A 100 6.85 -4.45 -11.52
CA ARG A 100 7.68 -4.37 -10.32
C ARG A 100 7.62 -2.95 -9.72
N PRO A 101 7.57 -2.82 -8.38
CA PRO A 101 7.64 -1.53 -7.71
C PRO A 101 9.03 -0.89 -7.83
#